data_AF-A0A3N1H3D0-F1
#
_entry.id   AF-A0A3N1H3D0-F1
#
_cell.length_a   1.000
_cell.length_b   1.000
_cell.length_c   1.000
_cell.angle_alpha   90.00
_cell.angle_beta   90.00
_cell.angle_gamma   90.00
#
_symmetry.space_group_name_H-M   'P 1'
#
loop_
_entity.id
_entity.type
_entity.pdbx_description
1 polymer ?
#
loop_
_entity_poly.entity_id
_entity_poly.type
_entity_poly.pdbx_seq_one_letter_code
_entity_poly.pdbx_strand_id
1 'polypeptide(L)' 'MDHRTSGFTEAGLRRLRDLPARHVESRKIPGLVAPVSRRVRTHVEAMRR' A
#
# COMPACT_ATOMS: atom_id res chain seq x y z
N MET A 1 -19.66 1.83 22.07
CA MET A 1 -18.81 0.83 21.40
C MET A 1 -18.01 1.54 20.32
N ASP A 2 -16.74 1.84 20.60
CA ASP A 2 -15.82 2.52 19.69
C ASP A 2 -15.58 1.73 18.40
N HIS A 3 -16.07 2.22 17.25
CA HIS A 3 -15.64 1.76 15.93
C HIS A 3 -14.32 2.43 15.54
N ARG A 4 -13.25 2.21 16.31
CA ARG A 4 -11.91 2.71 15.94
C ARG A 4 -11.36 1.89 14.77
N THR A 5 -11.57 2.40 13.54
CA THR A 5 -10.72 2.18 12.36
C THR A 5 -10.14 0.77 12.20
N SER A 6 -11.00 -0.25 12.06
CA SER A 6 -10.62 -1.65 11.86
C SER A 6 -10.09 -1.97 10.45
N GLY A 7 -10.00 -0.98 9.56
CA GLY A 7 -9.51 -1.10 8.18
C GLY A 7 -8.19 -0.36 7.91
N PHE A 8 -7.76 -0.36 6.66
CA PHE A 8 -6.66 0.50 6.21
C PHE A 8 -7.12 1.96 6.21
N THR A 9 -6.27 2.87 6.69
CA THR A 9 -6.50 4.31 6.56
C THR A 9 -5.85 4.80 5.28
N GLU A 10 -6.44 5.80 4.62
CA GLU A 10 -5.85 6.40 3.41
C GLU A 10 -4.43 6.90 3.67
N ALA A 11 -4.21 7.58 4.80
CA ALA A 11 -2.88 8.03 5.20
C ALA A 11 -1.87 6.88 5.41
N GLY A 12 -2.33 5.72 5.90
CA GLY A 12 -1.49 4.54 6.06
C GLY A 12 -1.13 3.88 4.74
N LEU A 13 -2.09 3.79 3.81
CA LEU A 13 -1.86 3.28 2.46
C LEU A 13 -0.93 4.21 1.67
N ARG A 14 -1.12 5.53 1.77
CA ARG A 14 -0.24 6.51 1.11
C ARG A 14 1.22 6.37 1.55
N ARG A 15 1.46 6.17 2.85
CA ARG A 15 2.81 5.90 3.39
C ARG A 15 3.40 4.57 2.89
N LEU A 16 2.59 3.53 2.75
CA LEU A 16 3.02 2.24 2.20
C LEU A 16 3.44 2.37 0.73
N ARG A 17 2.77 3.23 -0.03
CA ARG A 17 3.04 3.50 -1.45
C ARG A 17 4.34 4.28 -1.69
N ASP A 18 4.67 5.24 -0.83
CA ASP A 18 5.82 6.15 -1.02
C ASP A 18 7.18 5.43 -0.98
N LEU A 19 7.29 4.32 -0.22
CA LEU A 19 8.51 3.53 -0.06
C LEU A 19 8.94 2.79 -1.35
N PRO A 20 8.07 1.99 -1.97
CA PRO A 20 8.39 1.36 -3.24
C PRO A 20 8.27 2.31 -4.44
N ALA A 21 7.48 3.39 -4.35
CA ALA A 21 7.32 4.33 -5.48
C ALA A 21 8.66 4.89 -5.95
N ARG A 22 9.53 5.31 -5.02
CA ARG A 22 10.89 5.78 -5.33
C ARG A 22 11.76 4.75 -6.07
N HIS A 23 11.52 3.45 -5.88
CA HIS A 23 12.29 2.39 -6.54
C HIS A 23 11.77 2.09 -7.95
N VAL A 24 10.45 2.23 -8.15
CA VAL A 24 9.81 2.13 -9.47
C VAL A 24 10.18 3.34 -10.32
N GLU A 25 10.13 4.55 -9.75
CA GLU A 25 10.58 5.79 -10.38
C GLU A 25 12.07 5.77 -10.72
N SER A 26 12.91 5.24 -9.84
CA SER A 26 14.35 5.09 -10.11
C SER A 26 14.69 3.99 -11.13
N ARG A 27 13.69 3.36 -11.76
CA ARG A 27 13.80 2.26 -12.73
C ARG A 27 14.52 1.00 -12.21
N LYS A 28 14.76 0.90 -10.89
CA LYS A 28 15.38 -0.27 -10.28
C LYS A 28 14.43 -1.45 -10.23
N ILE A 29 13.13 -1.16 -10.18
CA ILE A 29 12.05 -2.15 -10.18
C ILE A 29 11.07 -1.76 -11.31
N PRO A 30 10.79 -2.63 -12.30
CA PRO A 30 9.91 -2.29 -13.44
C PRO A 30 8.45 -1.99 -13.04
N GLY A 31 8.02 -2.50 -11.88
CA GLY A 31 6.69 -2.33 -11.30
C GLY A 31 6.57 -3.18 -10.03
N LEU A 32 5.58 -2.88 -9.18
CA LEU A 32 5.36 -3.59 -7.93
C LEU A 32 3.87 -3.86 -7.71
N VAL A 33 3.56 -5.09 -7.29
CA VAL A 33 2.25 -5.44 -6.73
C VAL A 33 2.47 -5.87 -5.29
N ALA A 34 1.82 -5.17 -4.36
CA ALA A 34 1.94 -5.41 -2.92
C ALA A 34 0.57 -5.75 -2.33
N PRO A 35 0.28 -7.03 -2.04
CA PRO A 35 -0.86 -7.41 -1.24
C PRO A 35 -0.58 -7.07 0.24
N VAL A 36 -1.46 -6.29 0.85
CA VAL A 36 -1.40 -5.88 2.24
C VAL A 36 -2.65 -6.41 2.94
N SER A 37 -2.46 -7.25 3.96
CA SER A 37 -3.57 -7.85 4.72
C SER A 37 -3.58 -7.31 6.15
N ARG A 38 -4.76 -6.91 6.63
CA ARG A 38 -4.99 -6.48 8.01
C ARG A 38 -6.28 -7.10 8.53
N ARG A 39 -6.16 -7.97 9.53
CA ARG A 39 -7.27 -8.74 10.10
C ARG A 39 -8.04 -9.49 8.99
N VAL A 40 -9.30 -9.13 8.77
CA VAL A 40 -10.20 -9.75 7.78
C VAL A 40 -10.24 -9.00 6.44
N ARG A 41 -9.36 -8.02 6.23
CA ARG A 41 -9.32 -7.20 5.01
C ARG A 41 -7.99 -7.34 4.28
N THR A 42 -8.04 -7.59 2.99
CA THR A 42 -6.89 -7.57 2.07
C THR A 42 -7.03 -6.39 1.13
N HIS A 43 -5.97 -5.61 0.97
CA HIS A 43 -5.85 -4.51 0.03
C HIS A 43 -4.68 -4.81 -0.91
N VAL A 44 -4.83 -4.51 -2.20
CA VAL A 44 -3.79 -4.74 -3.20
C VAL A 44 -3.41 -3.38 -3.78
N GLU A 45 -2.13 -3.01 -3.63
CA GLU A 45 -1.56 -1.89 -4.35
C GLU A 45 -0.82 -2.38 -5.59
N ALA A 46 -1.19 -1.84 -6.75
CA ALA A 46 -0.47 -2.05 -8.00
C ALA A 46 0.16 -0.74 -8.44
N MET A 47 1.48 -0.77 -8.62
CA MET A 47 2.27 0.33 -9.13
C MET A 47 2.98 -0.11 -10.38
N ARG A 48 2.78 0.69 -11.42
CA ARG A 48 3.37 0.56 -12.74
C ARG A 48 3.53 1.97 -13.26
N ARG A 49 4.63 2.19 -13.97
CA ARG A 49 4.84 3.42 -14.72
C ARG A 49 3.87 3.50 -15.89
#